data_AF-A0A8J8SAL3-F1
#
_entry.id   AF-A0A8J8SAL3-F1
#
_cell.length_a   1.000
_cell.length_b   1.000
_cell.length_c   1.000
_cell.angle_alpha   90.00
_cell.angle_beta   90.00
_cell.angle_gamma   90.00
#
_symmetry.space_group_name_H-M   'P 1'
#
loop_
_entity.id
_entity.type
_entity.pdbx_description
1 polymer ?
#
loop_
_entity_poly.entity_id
_entity_poly.type
_entity_poly.pdbx_seq_one_letter_code
_entity_poly.pdbx_strand_id
1 'polypeptide(L)'
;MNILIIEKYIILALNELMEKEHVLLKNNVHERAISYKLGTYIEKYFPSYNIDCEYDRNAKAIEDKKIIYEIECEYGEKKSMPKKIIPDIIIHQREENYRNLVIIEIKKSCSKKTSQEQDEVKLKAATTKVLSNLGYKYGLFILIGVKEDIGSYQLIWYENGVKTREVDSKCLM
;
A
#
# COMPACT_ATOMS: atom_id res chain seq x y z
N MET A 1 -10.65 -7.48 10.38
CA MET A 1 -11.52 -7.37 9.19
C MET A 1 -11.12 -8.39 8.12
N ASN A 2 -12.07 -8.89 7.32
CA ASN A 2 -11.82 -9.81 6.19
C ASN A 2 -11.41 -9.01 4.93
N ILE A 3 -10.50 -9.56 4.12
CA ILE A 3 -9.97 -8.94 2.90
C ILE A 3 -11.06 -8.47 1.92
N LEU A 4 -12.16 -9.19 1.75
CA LEU A 4 -13.25 -8.80 0.83
C LEU A 4 -13.96 -7.51 1.26
N ILE A 5 -14.09 -7.28 2.57
CA ILE A 5 -14.68 -6.04 3.10
C ILE A 5 -13.71 -4.88 2.91
N ILE A 6 -12.42 -5.12 3.18
CA ILE A 6 -11.36 -4.11 2.97
C ILE A 6 -11.30 -3.72 1.49
N GLU A 7 -11.25 -4.70 0.58
CA GLU A 7 -11.24 -4.52 -0.87
C GLU A 7 -12.43 -3.68 -1.34
N LYS A 8 -13.64 -4.02 -0.87
CA LYS A 8 -14.84 -3.22 -1.15
C LYS A 8 -14.68 -1.75 -0.73
N TYR A 9 -14.17 -1.48 0.48
CA TYR A 9 -13.98 -0.11 0.96
C TYR A 9 -12.89 0.64 0.19
N ILE A 10 -11.80 -0.04 -0.18
CA ILE A 10 -10.75 0.52 -1.03
C ILE A 10 -11.31 0.90 -2.41
N ILE A 11 -12.12 0.04 -3.01
CA ILE A 11 -12.78 0.31 -4.29
C ILE A 11 -13.70 1.53 -4.19
N LEU A 12 -14.52 1.64 -3.13
CA LEU A 12 -15.37 2.81 -2.91
C LEU A 12 -14.54 4.10 -2.78
N ALA A 13 -13.45 4.06 -2.02
CA ALA A 13 -12.55 5.20 -1.88
C ALA A 13 -11.85 5.58 -3.20
N LEU A 14 -11.44 4.60 -4.01
CA LEU A 14 -10.86 4.83 -5.35
C LEU A 14 -11.87 5.46 -6.30
N ASN A 15 -13.12 5.00 -6.29
CA ASN A 15 -14.17 5.60 -7.11
C ASN A 15 -14.41 7.07 -6.73
N GLU A 16 -14.45 7.40 -5.44
CA GLU A 16 -14.53 8.79 -4.99
C GLU A 16 -13.32 9.63 -5.42
N LEU A 17 -12.10 9.08 -5.34
CA LEU A 17 -10.88 9.73 -5.81
C LEU A 17 -10.97 10.05 -7.31
N MET A 18 -11.38 9.08 -8.13
CA MET A 18 -11.50 9.24 -9.59
C MET A 18 -12.56 10.28 -9.95
N GLU A 19 -13.68 10.31 -9.23
CA GLU A 19 -14.78 11.25 -9.46
C GLU A 19 -14.40 12.68 -9.05
N LYS A 20 -13.79 12.85 -7.87
CA LYS A 20 -13.61 14.16 -7.23
C LYS A 20 -12.25 14.80 -7.51
N GLU A 21 -11.22 13.99 -7.76
CA GLU A 21 -9.83 14.46 -7.94
C GLU A 21 -9.35 14.34 -9.40
N HIS A 22 -10.28 14.37 -10.36
CA HIS A 22 -9.99 14.23 -11.79
C HIS A 22 -8.86 15.16 -12.28
N VAL A 23 -8.80 16.40 -11.78
CA VAL A 23 -7.75 17.37 -12.16
C VAL A 23 -6.36 16.89 -11.73
N LEU A 24 -6.22 16.28 -10.55
CA LEU A 24 -4.94 15.75 -10.08
C LEU A 24 -4.45 14.60 -10.96
N LEU A 25 -5.36 13.68 -11.29
CA LEU A 25 -5.06 12.51 -12.12
C LEU A 25 -4.74 12.92 -13.56
N LYS A 26 -5.47 13.89 -14.12
CA LYS A 26 -5.22 14.45 -15.46
C LYS A 26 -3.88 15.16 -15.54
N ASN A 27 -3.52 15.93 -14.52
CA ASN A 27 -2.25 16.66 -14.49
C ASN A 27 -1.06 15.78 -14.13
N ASN A 28 -1.27 14.47 -13.93
CA ASN A 28 -0.20 13.50 -13.63
C ASN A 28 0.67 13.94 -12.44
N VAL A 29 0.03 14.43 -11.37
CA VAL A 29 0.74 14.93 -10.18
C VAL A 29 1.56 13.83 -9.49
N HIS A 30 2.37 14.21 -8.51
CA HIS A 30 3.20 13.26 -7.76
C HIS A 30 2.34 12.28 -6.96
N GLU A 31 2.79 11.02 -6.84
CA GLU A 31 2.08 9.94 -6.14
C GLU A 31 1.68 10.34 -4.72
N ARG A 32 2.58 10.96 -3.95
CA ARG A 32 2.29 11.58 -2.63
C ARG A 32 0.99 12.39 -2.56
N ALA A 33 0.68 13.21 -3.57
CA ALA A 33 -0.55 14.01 -3.57
C ALA A 33 -1.80 13.13 -3.77
N ILE A 34 -1.68 12.09 -4.59
CA ILE A 34 -2.72 11.07 -4.82
C ILE A 34 -2.90 10.23 -3.55
N SER A 35 -1.81 9.78 -2.92
CA SER A 35 -1.80 9.01 -1.68
C SER A 35 -2.52 9.76 -0.56
N TYR A 36 -2.20 11.05 -0.37
CA TYR A 36 -2.88 11.89 0.62
C TYR A 36 -4.39 11.92 0.40
N LYS A 37 -4.84 12.23 -0.83
CA LYS A 37 -6.27 12.30 -1.15
C LYS A 37 -6.95 10.95 -0.96
N LEU A 38 -6.37 9.87 -1.48
CA LEU A 38 -6.90 8.52 -1.33
C LEU A 38 -7.02 8.15 0.15
N GLY A 39 -6.02 8.48 0.98
CA GLY A 39 -6.06 8.28 2.42
C GLY A 39 -7.28 8.92 3.07
N THR A 40 -7.63 10.16 2.71
CA THR A 40 -8.83 10.84 3.23
C THR A 40 -10.15 10.16 2.82
N TYR A 41 -10.20 9.55 1.64
CA TYR A 41 -11.38 8.79 1.21
C TYR A 41 -11.47 7.44 1.93
N ILE A 42 -10.33 6.76 2.13
CA ILE A 42 -10.25 5.50 2.87
C ILE A 42 -10.72 5.70 4.32
N GLU A 43 -10.29 6.77 4.99
CA GLU A 43 -10.58 7.03 6.42
C GLU A 43 -12.07 6.94 6.77
N LYS A 44 -12.96 7.37 5.86
CA LYS A 44 -14.42 7.31 6.02
C LYS A 44 -14.95 5.90 6.28
N TYR A 45 -14.27 4.88 5.79
CA TYR A 45 -14.71 3.48 5.84
C TYR A 45 -14.06 2.68 6.99
N PHE A 46 -13.11 3.27 7.72
CA PHE A 46 -12.34 2.58 8.76
C PHE A 46 -12.39 3.34 10.09
N PRO A 47 -13.57 3.58 10.69
CA PRO A 47 -13.72 4.43 11.88
C PRO A 47 -12.98 3.94 13.13
N SER A 48 -12.61 2.67 13.18
CA SER A 48 -11.83 2.07 14.28
C SER A 48 -10.32 2.00 13.99
N TYR A 49 -9.85 2.52 12.86
CA TYR A 49 -8.44 2.54 12.48
C TYR A 49 -7.99 3.97 12.18
N ASN A 50 -6.68 4.17 12.21
CA ASN A 50 -6.02 5.36 11.73
C ASN A 50 -5.54 5.12 10.29
N ILE A 51 -5.69 6.14 9.44
CA ILE A 51 -5.15 6.13 8.08
C ILE A 51 -4.06 7.18 8.01
N ASP A 52 -2.81 6.72 7.93
CA ASP A 52 -1.66 7.61 7.93
C ASP A 52 -0.88 7.46 6.62
N CYS A 53 -0.50 8.58 6.02
CA CYS A 53 0.37 8.62 4.85
C CYS A 53 1.82 8.82 5.29
N GLU A 54 2.77 8.19 4.58
CA GLU A 54 4.21 8.33 4.82
C GLU A 54 4.67 8.09 6.26
N TYR A 55 3.96 7.22 6.99
CA TYR A 55 4.20 7.00 8.40
C TYR A 55 5.37 6.02 8.64
N ASP A 56 6.48 6.56 9.15
CA ASP A 56 7.80 5.90 9.21
C ASP A 56 8.17 5.31 10.59
N ARG A 57 7.21 5.23 11.54
CA ARG A 57 7.41 4.79 12.93
C ARG A 57 6.67 3.50 13.28
N ASN A 58 7.18 2.75 14.26
CA ASN A 58 6.54 1.64 14.96
C ASN A 58 6.18 2.08 16.40
N ALA A 59 4.95 1.84 16.86
CA ALA A 59 4.42 2.12 18.22
C ALA A 59 5.04 3.34 18.97
N LYS A 60 5.14 3.26 20.31
CA LYS A 60 5.61 4.35 21.20
C LYS A 60 7.11 4.54 21.24
N ALA A 61 7.89 3.65 20.64
CA ALA A 61 9.34 3.76 20.70
C ALA A 61 9.80 4.84 19.71
N ILE A 62 10.23 5.99 20.25
CA ILE A 62 10.70 7.18 19.52
C ILE A 62 11.81 6.83 18.50
N GLU A 63 12.53 5.74 18.72
CA GLU A 63 13.64 5.25 17.91
C GLU A 63 13.28 4.08 16.98
N ASP A 64 12.07 3.51 17.08
CA ASP A 64 11.68 2.29 16.36
C ASP A 64 11.12 2.65 14.99
N LYS A 65 12.02 2.76 14.01
CA LYS A 65 11.69 3.03 12.61
C LYS A 65 11.14 1.78 11.94
N LYS A 66 10.25 1.96 10.96
CA LYS A 66 9.84 0.85 10.09
C LYS A 66 11.01 0.36 9.26
N ILE A 67 11.39 -0.89 9.47
CA ILE A 67 12.45 -1.56 8.74
C ILE A 67 11.92 -2.85 8.11
N ILE A 68 12.35 -3.12 6.88
CA ILE A 68 12.26 -4.46 6.28
C ILE A 68 13.67 -5.00 6.10
N TYR A 69 13.79 -6.32 6.13
CA TYR A 69 15.02 -6.99 5.72
C TYR A 69 14.85 -7.39 4.26
N GLU A 70 15.64 -6.77 3.38
CA GLU A 70 15.63 -7.08 1.96
C GLU A 70 16.23 -8.48 1.78
N ILE A 71 15.49 -9.41 1.15
CA ILE A 71 16.10 -10.63 0.61
C ILE A 71 16.29 -10.37 -0.87
N GLU A 72 17.55 -10.23 -1.31
CA GLU A 72 17.91 -10.51 -2.70
C GLU A 72 17.73 -12.03 -2.89
N CYS A 73 16.57 -12.46 -3.38
CA CYS A 73 16.25 -13.87 -3.58
C CYS A 73 17.07 -14.53 -4.72
N GLU A 74 18.08 -13.87 -5.30
CA GLU A 74 18.80 -14.44 -6.44
C GLU A 74 19.90 -15.43 -6.06
N TYR A 75 20.38 -15.50 -4.82
CA TYR A 75 21.51 -16.40 -4.49
C TYR A 75 21.48 -17.01 -3.09
N GLY A 76 20.32 -17.15 -2.44
CA GLY A 76 20.21 -17.87 -1.16
C GLY A 76 20.95 -17.22 0.02
N GLU A 77 21.54 -16.04 -0.16
CA GLU A 77 22.21 -15.29 0.89
C GLU A 77 21.29 -14.19 1.44
N LYS A 78 20.99 -14.26 2.74
CA LYS A 78 20.35 -13.17 3.47
C LYS A 78 21.36 -12.02 3.59
N LYS A 79 21.31 -11.01 2.72
CA LYS A 79 21.94 -9.72 3.01
C LYS A 79 21.15 -9.03 4.11
N SER A 80 21.60 -9.24 5.35
CA SER A 80 21.06 -8.75 6.62
C SER A 80 21.18 -7.23 6.81
N MET A 81 20.95 -6.41 5.78
CA MET A 81 20.93 -4.96 5.95
C MET A 81 19.49 -4.47 6.11
N PRO A 82 19.12 -3.93 7.29
CA PRO A 82 17.78 -3.38 7.49
C PRO A 82 17.61 -2.14 6.61
N LYS A 83 16.55 -2.14 5.80
CA LYS A 83 16.17 -1.00 4.95
C LYS A 83 15.00 -0.29 5.58
N LYS A 84 15.16 1.01 5.83
CA LYS A 84 14.06 1.86 6.27
C LYS A 84 13.03 1.91 5.14
N ILE A 85 11.76 1.71 5.49
CA ILE A 85 10.66 1.91 4.55
C ILE A 85 9.71 3.00 5.03
N ILE A 86 9.12 3.68 4.07
CA ILE A 86 8.08 4.68 4.28
C ILE A 86 6.97 4.29 3.30
N PRO A 87 5.89 3.65 3.79
CA PRO A 87 4.77 3.29 2.93
C PRO A 87 3.97 4.52 2.52
N ASP A 88 3.33 4.45 1.36
CA ASP A 88 2.46 5.53 0.88
C ASP A 88 1.26 5.74 1.81
N ILE A 89 0.57 4.66 2.18
CA ILE A 89 -0.56 4.68 3.11
C ILE A 89 -0.52 3.45 4.02
N ILE A 90 -0.93 3.61 5.27
CA ILE A 90 -1.18 2.50 6.19
C ILE A 90 -2.57 2.58 6.80
N ILE A 91 -3.14 1.41 7.06
CA ILE A 91 -4.34 1.23 7.87
C ILE A 91 -3.89 0.49 9.13
N HIS A 92 -3.90 1.16 10.27
CA HIS A 92 -3.36 0.64 11.52
C HIS A 92 -4.06 1.22 12.74
N GLN A 93 -3.71 0.76 13.93
CA GLN A 93 -4.03 1.49 15.16
C GLN A 93 -2.72 2.02 15.74
N ARG A 94 -2.65 3.34 15.92
CA ARG A 94 -1.45 3.98 16.50
C ARG A 94 -1.17 3.41 17.89
N GLU A 95 0.09 3.48 18.31
CA GLU A 95 0.59 2.96 19.59
C GLU A 95 0.59 1.42 19.74
N GLU A 96 0.00 0.67 18.80
CA GLU A 96 -0.11 -0.79 18.86
C GLU A 96 0.52 -1.47 17.63
N ASN A 97 1.72 -2.05 17.77
CA ASN A 97 2.37 -2.77 16.65
C ASN A 97 1.66 -4.09 16.25
N TYR A 98 0.71 -4.57 17.05
CA TYR A 98 0.00 -5.83 16.79
C TYR A 98 -1.30 -5.66 15.98
N ARG A 99 -1.64 -4.42 15.60
CA ARG A 99 -2.86 -4.10 14.82
C ARG A 99 -2.57 -3.32 13.54
N ASN A 100 -1.47 -3.65 12.89
CA ASN A 100 -1.15 -3.24 11.52
C ASN A 100 -2.03 -4.03 10.52
N LEU A 101 -3.05 -3.39 9.96
CA LEU A 101 -4.04 -4.07 9.11
C LEU A 101 -3.60 -4.13 7.65
N VAL A 102 -3.33 -2.98 7.03
CA VAL A 102 -2.94 -2.89 5.61
C VAL A 102 -1.78 -1.94 5.43
N ILE A 103 -0.76 -2.37 4.69
CA ILE A 103 0.27 -1.49 4.11
C ILE A 103 -0.01 -1.34 2.62
N ILE A 104 0.01 -0.10 2.13
CA ILE A 104 -0.38 0.23 0.75
C ILE A 104 0.76 0.98 0.06
N GLU A 105 1.09 0.55 -1.15
CA GLU A 105 1.99 1.23 -2.08
C GLU A 105 1.21 1.59 -3.35
N ILE A 106 1.41 2.82 -3.85
CA ILE A 106 0.66 3.38 -4.97
C ILE A 106 1.63 3.69 -6.11
N LYS A 107 1.25 3.28 -7.31
CA LYS A 107 1.91 3.66 -8.55
C LYS A 107 0.93 4.20 -9.57
N LYS A 108 1.42 5.11 -10.41
CA LYS A 108 0.67 5.58 -11.59
C LYS A 108 0.86 4.62 -12.77
N SER A 109 -0.10 4.55 -13.69
CA SER A 109 -0.02 3.72 -14.90
C SER A 109 1.22 4.02 -15.75
N CYS A 110 1.74 5.25 -15.69
CA CYS A 110 2.96 5.65 -16.38
C CYS A 110 4.27 5.39 -15.62
N SER A 111 4.22 4.80 -14.41
CA SER A 111 5.41 4.53 -13.59
C SER A 111 6.22 3.35 -14.15
N LYS A 112 7.56 3.41 -14.04
CA LYS A 112 8.47 2.39 -14.59
C LYS A 112 8.22 1.03 -13.93
N LYS A 113 8.24 -0.04 -14.72
CA LYS A 113 8.06 -1.42 -14.24
C LYS A 113 9.00 -1.79 -13.08
N THR A 114 10.27 -1.38 -13.17
CA THR A 114 11.27 -1.63 -12.12
C THR A 114 10.90 -1.02 -10.76
N SER A 115 10.17 0.11 -10.75
CA SER A 115 9.68 0.69 -9.49
C SER A 115 8.54 -0.12 -8.88
N GLN A 116 7.69 -0.74 -9.71
CA GLN A 116 6.59 -1.59 -9.26
C GLN A 116 7.13 -2.89 -8.63
N GLU A 117 8.17 -3.48 -9.25
CA GLU A 117 8.85 -4.68 -8.73
C GLU A 117 9.48 -4.44 -7.34
N GLN A 118 10.02 -3.24 -7.11
CA GLN A 118 10.54 -2.85 -5.79
C GLN A 118 9.44 -2.80 -4.73
N ASP A 119 8.26 -2.27 -5.06
CA ASP A 119 7.13 -2.21 -4.11
C ASP A 119 6.54 -3.59 -3.84
N GLU A 120 6.50 -4.48 -4.84
CA GLU A 120 6.13 -5.88 -4.63
C GLU A 120 7.03 -6.56 -3.59
N VAL A 121 8.35 -6.36 -3.67
CA VAL A 121 9.30 -6.91 -2.68
C VAL A 121 9.00 -6.35 -1.28
N LYS A 122 8.73 -5.04 -1.16
CA LYS A 122 8.37 -4.42 0.14
C LYS A 122 7.09 -5.02 0.72
N LEU A 123 6.03 -5.17 -0.09
CA LEU A 123 4.74 -5.68 0.37
C LEU A 123 4.82 -7.14 0.79
N LYS A 124 5.58 -7.97 0.05
CA LYS A 124 5.87 -9.34 0.48
C LYS A 124 6.61 -9.35 1.82
N ALA A 125 7.65 -8.53 1.97
CA ALA A 125 8.43 -8.47 3.20
C ALA A 125 7.62 -7.96 4.41
N ALA A 126 6.76 -6.96 4.21
CA ALA A 126 5.95 -6.34 5.26
C ALA A 126 4.80 -7.23 5.76
N THR A 127 4.37 -8.20 4.95
CA THR A 127 3.26 -9.13 5.28
C THR A 127 3.71 -10.47 5.83
N THR A 128 5.02 -10.66 6.03
CA THR A 128 5.57 -11.88 6.63
C THR A 128 6.40 -11.55 7.87
N LYS A 129 6.23 -12.38 8.90
CA LYS A 129 7.01 -12.27 10.15
C LYS A 129 8.46 -12.71 9.99
N VAL A 130 8.80 -13.38 8.87
CA VAL A 130 10.17 -13.85 8.59
C VAL A 130 11.06 -12.70 8.13
N LEU A 131 10.50 -11.71 7.43
CA LEU A 131 11.24 -10.67 6.71
C LEU A 131 11.07 -9.27 7.29
N SER A 132 10.18 -9.09 8.26
CA SER A 132 10.02 -7.83 8.96
C SER A 132 9.38 -8.01 10.33
N ASN A 133 9.61 -7.04 11.21
CA ASN A 133 8.91 -6.89 12.48
C ASN A 133 7.59 -6.09 12.35
N LEU A 134 7.17 -5.77 11.12
CA LEU A 134 6.07 -4.85 10.86
C LEU A 134 4.70 -5.50 11.08
N GLY A 135 4.58 -6.79 10.73
CA GLY A 135 3.39 -7.57 11.04
C GLY A 135 2.09 -7.06 10.41
N TYR A 136 2.15 -6.47 9.22
CA TYR A 136 0.93 -6.10 8.48
C TYR A 136 0.17 -7.35 8.07
N LYS A 137 -1.14 -7.38 8.35
CA LYS A 137 -1.98 -8.50 7.95
C LYS A 137 -2.07 -8.63 6.42
N TYR A 138 -2.25 -7.51 5.73
CA TYR A 138 -2.36 -7.43 4.28
C TYR A 138 -1.42 -6.39 3.71
N GLY A 139 -0.92 -6.67 2.51
CA GLY A 139 -0.21 -5.73 1.66
C GLY A 139 -1.04 -5.48 0.42
N LEU A 140 -1.09 -4.24 -0.02
CA LEU A 140 -1.86 -3.85 -1.20
C LEU A 140 -1.01 -2.97 -2.11
N PHE A 141 -0.82 -3.42 -3.33
CA PHE A 141 -0.32 -2.58 -4.40
C PHE A 141 -1.49 -2.02 -5.19
N ILE A 142 -1.49 -0.71 -5.44
CA ILE A 142 -2.50 -0.04 -6.26
C ILE A 142 -1.81 0.61 -7.46
N LEU A 143 -2.16 0.16 -8.67
CA LEU A 143 -1.84 0.87 -9.90
C LEU A 143 -3.02 1.77 -10.27
N ILE A 144 -2.80 3.08 -10.37
CA ILE A 144 -3.82 4.09 -10.65
C ILE A 144 -3.63 4.63 -12.06
N GLY A 145 -4.68 4.58 -12.88
CA GLY A 145 -4.72 5.21 -14.20
C GLY A 145 -4.68 6.73 -14.12
N VAL A 146 -3.80 7.34 -14.91
CA VAL A 146 -3.65 8.80 -15.04
C VAL A 146 -3.71 9.21 -16.50
N LYS A 147 -3.94 10.51 -16.76
CA LYS A 147 -4.10 11.06 -18.13
C LYS A 147 -5.19 10.31 -18.93
N GLU A 148 -4.83 9.62 -20.01
CA GLU A 148 -5.73 8.82 -20.85
C GLU A 148 -6.30 7.57 -20.15
N ASP A 149 -5.64 7.08 -19.09
CA ASP A 149 -6.06 5.89 -18.34
C ASP A 149 -6.98 6.20 -17.14
N ILE A 150 -7.38 7.46 -16.94
CA ILE A 150 -8.23 7.85 -15.80
C ILE A 150 -9.50 6.99 -15.74
N GLY A 151 -9.88 6.59 -14.54
CA GLY A 151 -11.00 5.68 -14.29
C GLY A 151 -10.59 4.21 -14.25
N SER A 152 -9.33 3.89 -14.53
CA SER A 152 -8.78 2.54 -14.34
C SER A 152 -7.93 2.40 -13.08
N TYR A 153 -7.98 1.21 -12.47
CA TYR A 153 -7.07 0.81 -11.40
C TYR A 153 -6.86 -0.71 -11.38
N GLN A 154 -5.72 -1.12 -10.83
CA GLN A 154 -5.42 -2.52 -10.51
C GLN A 154 -5.05 -2.63 -9.04
N LEU A 155 -5.62 -3.64 -8.36
CA LEU A 155 -5.32 -3.98 -6.97
C LEU A 155 -4.62 -5.33 -6.93
N ILE A 156 -3.45 -5.40 -6.30
CA ILE A 156 -2.74 -6.66 -6.09
C ILE A 156 -2.55 -6.85 -4.59
N TRP A 157 -3.11 -7.93 -4.06
CA TRP A 157 -3.09 -8.23 -2.63
C TRP A 157 -2.00 -9.23 -2.28
N TYR A 158 -1.39 -9.00 -1.12
CA TYR A 158 -0.39 -9.85 -0.52
C TYR A 158 -0.79 -10.22 0.92
N GLU A 159 -0.56 -11.48 1.30
CA GLU A 159 -0.73 -11.98 2.65
C GLU A 159 0.35 -13.04 2.90
N ASN A 160 0.99 -13.02 4.07
CA ASN A 160 2.08 -13.95 4.42
C ASN A 160 3.23 -14.00 3.39
N GLY A 161 3.54 -12.87 2.75
CA GLY A 161 4.63 -12.77 1.77
C GLY A 161 4.32 -13.30 0.37
N VAL A 162 3.06 -13.66 0.08
CA VAL A 162 2.64 -14.16 -1.24
C VAL A 162 1.50 -13.34 -1.81
N LYS A 163 1.46 -13.21 -3.14
CA LYS A 163 0.32 -12.63 -3.86
C LYS A 163 -0.88 -13.56 -3.71
N THR A 164 -2.02 -13.04 -3.28
CA THR A 164 -3.23 -13.83 -3.02
C THR A 164 -4.39 -13.47 -3.94
N ARG A 165 -4.48 -12.22 -4.39
CA ARG A 165 -5.59 -11.73 -5.23
C ARG A 165 -5.15 -10.63 -6.18
N GLU A 166 -5.91 -10.48 -7.24
CA GLU A 166 -5.79 -9.39 -8.20
C GLU A 166 -7.18 -8.94 -8.65
N VAL A 167 -7.39 -7.63 -8.71
CA VAL A 167 -8.64 -7.02 -9.21
C VAL A 167 -8.26 -5.95 -10.21
N ASP A 168 -8.84 -6.00 -11.40
CA ASP A 168 -8.69 -4.98 -12.44
C ASP A 168 -10.06 -4.34 -12.69
N SER A 169 -10.13 -3.01 -12.60
CA SER A 169 -11.35 -2.26 -12.84
C SER A 169 -11.84 -2.38 -14.29
N LYS A 170 -10.95 -2.66 -15.25
CA LYS A 170 -11.30 -2.86 -16.66
C LYS A 170 -12.03 -4.19 -16.90
N CYS A 171 -11.95 -5.14 -15.97
CA CYS A 171 -12.68 -6.42 -16.04
C CYS A 171 -14.04 -6.38 -15.31
N LEU A 172 -14.41 -5.25 -14.70
CA LEU A 172 -15.66 -5.06 -13.96
C LEU A 172 -16.73 -4.29 -14.76
N MET A 173 -16.43 -3.90 -16.01
CA MET A 173 -17.35 -3.33 -16.99
C MET A 173 -17.63 -4.33 -18.10
#